data_AF-A0A091D6K8-F1
#
_entry.id   AF-A0A091D6K8-F1
#
_cell.length_a   1.000
_cell.length_b   1.000
_cell.length_c   1.000
_cell.angle_alpha   90.00
_cell.angle_beta   90.00
_cell.angle_gamma   90.00
#
_symmetry.space_group_name_H-M   'P 1'
#
loop_
_entity.id
_entity.type
_entity.pdbx_description
1 polymer ?
#
loop_
_entity_poly.entity_id
_entity_poly.type
_entity_poly.pdbx_seq_one_letter_code
_entity_poly.pdbx_strand_id
1 'polypeptide(L)'
;MALLQANKDLISMGMKEFSVLLNQQVFNYPLITEEDMVIVVDDWVNIYINYYRKRLTGEKQEQDRALQKLRQELKTLANPFLAKYKAFLKSCEGSSDCDNPEDHSNSEL
;
A
#
# COMPACT_ATOMS: atom_id res chain seq x y z
N MET A 1 3.41 26.55 -18.13
CA MET A 1 4.58 25.71 -17.75
C MET A 1 4.69 25.48 -16.24
N ALA A 2 4.51 26.50 -15.37
CA ALA A 2 4.61 26.34 -13.91
C ALA A 2 3.58 25.36 -13.29
N LEU A 3 2.32 25.38 -13.74
CA LEU A 3 1.26 24.48 -13.25
C LEU A 3 1.58 22.99 -13.52
N LEU A 4 2.17 22.72 -14.68
CA LEU A 4 2.52 21.37 -15.10
C LEU A 4 3.72 20.83 -14.33
N GLN A 5 4.65 21.69 -13.91
CA GLN A 5 5.75 21.31 -13.02
C GLN A 5 5.25 21.05 -11.59
N ALA A 6 4.38 21.91 -11.04
CA ALA A 6 3.79 21.71 -9.72
C ALA A 6 3.07 20.35 -9.60
N ASN A 7 2.33 19.95 -10.64
CA ASN A 7 1.66 18.65 -10.68
C ASN A 7 2.66 17.47 -10.73
N LYS A 8 3.81 17.62 -11.41
CA LYS A 8 4.88 16.60 -11.39
C LYS A 8 5.54 16.47 -10.02
N ASP A 9 5.76 17.60 -9.34
CA ASP A 9 6.35 17.62 -8.01
C ASP A 9 5.41 16.95 -6.99
N LEU A 10 4.11 17.21 -7.09
CA LEU A 10 3.07 16.54 -6.29
C LEU A 10 3.06 15.02 -6.53
N ILE A 11 3.15 14.57 -7.79
CA ILE A 11 3.22 13.13 -8.10
C ILE A 11 4.45 12.50 -7.47
N SER A 12 5.61 13.16 -7.60
CA SER A 12 6.88 12.66 -7.08
C SER A 12 6.86 12.57 -5.55
N MET A 13 6.24 13.55 -4.89
CA MET A 13 6.00 13.53 -3.45
C MET A 13 5.07 12.39 -3.03
N GLY A 14 3.94 12.20 -3.74
CA GLY A 14 3.00 11.11 -3.47
C GLY A 14 3.65 9.73 -3.61
N MET A 15 4.48 9.54 -4.63
CA MET A 15 5.27 8.30 -4.80
C MET A 15 6.24 8.07 -3.64
N LYS A 16 6.94 9.12 -3.19
CA LYS A 16 7.90 9.02 -2.08
C LYS A 16 7.21 8.67 -0.77
N GLU A 17 6.12 9.37 -0.45
CA GLU A 17 5.32 9.11 0.76
C GLU A 17 4.73 7.71 0.75
N PHE A 18 4.18 7.27 -0.38
CA PHE A 18 3.62 5.93 -0.52
C PHE A 18 4.69 4.84 -0.39
N SER A 19 5.87 5.05 -0.98
CA SER A 19 7.00 4.13 -0.80
C SER A 19 7.42 4.02 0.67
N VAL A 20 7.43 5.13 1.42
CA VAL A 20 7.68 5.10 2.87
C VAL A 20 6.59 4.32 3.60
N LEU A 21 5.32 4.56 3.29
CA LEU A 21 4.18 3.81 3.85
C LEU A 21 4.35 2.30 3.65
N LEU A 22 4.67 1.86 2.43
CA LEU A 22 4.87 0.45 2.11
C LEU A 22 6.06 -0.16 2.86
N ASN A 23 7.16 0.58 3.00
CA ASN A 23 8.36 0.11 3.69
C ASN A 23 8.20 0.05 5.22
N GLN A 24 7.23 0.77 5.78
CA GLN A 24 6.91 0.75 7.21
C GLN A 24 6.01 -0.43 7.61
N GLN A 25 5.41 -1.11 6.65
CA GLN A 25 4.53 -2.24 6.94
C GLN A 25 5.34 -3.41 7.50
N VAL A 26 5.01 -3.78 8.73
CA VAL A 26 5.56 -4.96 9.39
C VAL A 26 4.52 -6.08 9.27
N PHE A 27 4.91 -7.19 8.66
CA PHE A 27 4.05 -8.37 8.58
C PHE A 27 4.10 -9.09 9.92
N ASN A 28 3.02 -8.97 10.69
CA ASN A 28 2.91 -9.59 12.01
C ASN A 28 1.48 -10.11 12.25
N TYR A 29 1.34 -10.97 13.26
CA TYR A 29 0.07 -11.60 13.60
C TYR A 29 -0.97 -10.62 14.17
N PRO A 30 -2.26 -10.84 13.87
CA PRO A 30 -2.80 -11.87 12.97
C PRO A 30 -2.58 -11.51 11.49
N LEU A 31 -2.15 -12.51 10.70
CA LEU A 31 -1.95 -12.34 9.26
C LEU A 31 -3.30 -12.34 8.54
N ILE A 32 -3.50 -11.36 7.67
CA ILE A 32 -4.66 -11.32 6.77
C ILE A 32 -4.38 -12.17 5.51
N THR A 33 -5.40 -12.42 4.71
CA THR A 33 -5.22 -13.15 3.45
C THR A 33 -4.52 -12.29 2.39
N GLU A 34 -3.98 -12.93 1.35
CA GLU A 34 -3.45 -12.21 0.19
C GLU A 34 -4.52 -11.28 -0.42
N GLU A 35 -5.76 -11.76 -0.52
CA GLU A 35 -6.89 -11.01 -1.08
C GLU A 35 -7.21 -9.77 -0.24
N ASP A 36 -7.23 -9.91 1.08
CA ASP A 36 -7.48 -8.78 1.99
C ASP A 36 -6.36 -7.74 1.90
N MET A 37 -5.10 -8.16 1.79
CA MET A 37 -3.98 -7.22 1.63
C MET A 37 -4.06 -6.45 0.31
N VAL A 38 -4.53 -7.09 -0.78
CA VAL A 38 -4.79 -6.39 -2.04
C VAL A 38 -5.85 -5.30 -1.85
N ILE A 39 -6.92 -5.58 -1.10
CA ILE A 39 -7.97 -4.59 -0.78
C ILE A 39 -7.38 -3.42 0.00
N VAL A 40 -6.60 -3.70 1.07
CA VAL A 40 -5.95 -2.67 1.90
C VAL A 40 -5.05 -1.75 1.06
N VAL A 41 -4.26 -2.32 0.16
CA VAL A 41 -3.38 -1.56 -0.72
C VAL A 41 -4.17 -0.72 -1.72
N ASP A 42 -5.24 -1.25 -2.32
CA ASP A 42 -6.09 -0.47 -3.23
C ASP A 42 -6.82 0.67 -2.48
N ASP A 43 -7.19 0.47 -1.22
CA ASP A 43 -7.73 1.52 -0.34
C ASP A 43 -6.71 2.61 -0.04
N TRP A 44 -5.45 2.26 0.25
CA TRP A 44 -4.38 3.26 0.39
C TRP A 44 -4.19 4.06 -0.89
N VAL A 45 -4.18 3.40 -2.06
CA VAL A 45 -4.12 4.11 -3.36
C VAL A 45 -5.29 5.10 -3.46
N ASN A 46 -6.51 4.69 -3.13
CA ASN A 46 -7.69 5.55 -3.19
C ASN A 46 -7.59 6.75 -2.23
N ILE A 47 -7.05 6.56 -1.02
CA ILE A 47 -6.80 7.65 -0.06
C ILE A 47 -5.83 8.67 -0.65
N TYR A 48 -4.71 8.22 -1.23
CA TYR A 48 -3.74 9.11 -1.88
C TYR A 48 -4.37 9.85 -3.06
N ILE A 49 -5.12 9.16 -3.92
CA ILE A 49 -5.80 9.80 -5.06
C ILE A 49 -6.79 10.87 -4.58
N ASN A 50 -7.59 10.59 -3.56
CA ASN A 50 -8.55 11.56 -3.01
C ASN A 50 -7.85 12.75 -2.35
N TYR A 51 -6.70 12.53 -1.70
CA TYR A 51 -5.90 13.58 -1.09
C TYR A 51 -5.28 14.52 -2.13
N TYR A 52 -4.65 13.96 -3.16
CA TYR A 52 -4.00 14.74 -4.22
C TYR A 52 -4.99 15.39 -5.18
N ARG A 53 -6.18 14.81 -5.39
CA ARG A 53 -7.25 15.42 -6.21
C ARG A 53 -7.59 16.84 -5.80
N LYS A 54 -7.59 17.14 -4.49
CA LYS A 54 -7.89 18.49 -3.97
C LYS A 54 -6.71 19.47 -4.07
N ARG A 55 -5.52 18.98 -4.43
CA ARG A 55 -4.25 19.73 -4.43
C ARG A 55 -3.71 20.01 -5.82
N LEU A 56 -4.20 19.30 -6.82
CA LEU A 56 -3.83 19.56 -8.21
C LEU A 56 -4.40 20.89 -8.68
N THR A 57 -3.62 21.55 -9.52
CA THR A 57 -3.96 22.85 -10.09
C THR A 57 -3.97 22.76 -11.61
N GLY A 58 -4.61 23.72 -12.28
CA GLY A 58 -4.77 23.75 -13.74
C GLY A 58 -6.14 23.28 -14.19
N GLU A 59 -6.28 23.02 -15.48
CA GLU A 59 -7.55 22.61 -16.08
C GLU A 59 -7.97 21.20 -15.68
N LYS A 60 -9.27 20.91 -15.71
CA LYS A 60 -9.81 19.60 -15.32
C LYS A 60 -9.14 18.45 -16.08
N GLN A 61 -8.86 18.62 -17.37
CA GLN A 61 -8.17 17.61 -18.18
C GLN A 61 -6.74 17.35 -17.70
N GLU A 62 -6.01 18.39 -17.29
CA GLU A 62 -4.66 18.26 -16.76
C GLU A 62 -4.66 17.58 -15.39
N GLN A 63 -5.62 17.96 -14.53
CA GLN A 63 -5.82 17.33 -13.23
C GLN A 63 -6.14 15.84 -13.38
N ASP A 64 -7.07 15.48 -14.28
CA ASP A 64 -7.46 14.10 -14.53
C ASP A 64 -6.28 13.27 -15.05
N ARG A 65 -5.46 13.83 -15.97
CA ARG A 65 -4.23 13.18 -16.44
C ARG A 65 -3.21 12.99 -15.32
N ALA A 66 -3.01 14.00 -14.47
CA ALA A 66 -2.09 13.91 -13.35
C ALA A 66 -2.53 12.86 -12.31
N LEU A 67 -3.84 12.78 -12.02
CA LEU A 67 -4.41 11.76 -11.14
C LEU A 67 -4.28 10.35 -11.71
N GLN A 68 -4.56 10.16 -12.99
CA GLN A 68 -4.39 8.87 -13.65
C GLN A 68 -2.93 8.42 -13.58
N LYS A 69 -1.99 9.34 -13.84
CA LYS A 69 -0.57 9.05 -13.74
C LYS A 69 -0.17 8.69 -12.31
N LEU A 70 -0.57 9.48 -11.32
CA LEU A 70 -0.32 9.16 -9.92
C LEU A 70 -0.85 7.77 -9.56
N ARG A 71 -2.08 7.44 -9.95
CA ARG A 71 -2.69 6.12 -9.67
C ARG A 71 -1.86 4.98 -10.26
N GLN A 72 -1.39 5.13 -11.48
CA GLN A 72 -0.57 4.13 -12.15
C GLN A 72 0.78 3.94 -11.46
N GLU A 73 1.45 5.03 -11.08
CA GLU A 73 2.73 4.97 -10.37
C GLU A 73 2.57 4.31 -8.98
N LEU A 74 1.53 4.66 -8.22
CA LEU A 74 1.26 4.06 -6.91
C LEU A 74 1.00 2.55 -7.04
N LYS A 75 0.20 2.11 -8.02
CA LYS A 75 -0.02 0.68 -8.29
C LYS A 75 1.27 -0.04 -8.68
N THR A 76 2.14 0.62 -9.44
CA THR A 76 3.45 0.07 -9.83
C THR A 76 4.36 -0.12 -8.61
N LEU A 77 4.36 0.82 -7.66
CA LEU A 77 5.09 0.72 -6.39
C LEU A 77 4.51 -0.36 -5.47
N ALA A 78 3.20 -0.57 -5.50
CA ALA A 78 2.51 -1.58 -4.70
C ALA A 78 2.77 -3.03 -5.14
N ASN A 79 2.94 -3.28 -6.44
CA ASN A 79 3.17 -4.63 -6.97
C ASN A 79 4.32 -5.40 -6.28
N PRO A 80 5.54 -4.85 -6.13
CA PRO A 80 6.61 -5.54 -5.43
C PRO A 80 6.34 -5.73 -3.93
N PHE A 81 5.55 -4.85 -3.31
CA PHE A 81 5.12 -5.02 -1.92
C PHE A 81 4.18 -6.21 -1.76
N LEU A 82 3.15 -6.32 -2.60
CA LEU A 82 2.21 -7.45 -2.61
C LEU A 82 2.92 -8.76 -2.92
N ALA A 83 3.90 -8.76 -3.84
CA ALA A 83 4.71 -9.92 -4.13
C ALA A 83 5.53 -10.40 -2.92
N LYS A 84 6.12 -9.47 -2.14
CA LYS A 84 6.81 -9.78 -0.88
C LYS A 84 5.84 -10.36 0.15
N TYR A 85 4.65 -9.78 0.27
CA TYR A 85 3.63 -10.27 1.21
C TYR A 85 3.18 -11.69 0.87
N LYS A 86 2.90 -11.97 -0.40
CA LYS A 86 2.58 -13.32 -0.88
C LYS A 86 3.68 -14.33 -0.58
N ALA A 87 4.94 -13.96 -0.78
CA ALA A 87 6.08 -14.81 -0.44
C ALA A 87 6.19 -15.07 1.07
N PHE A 88 5.89 -14.06 1.90
CA PHE A 88 5.84 -14.18 3.34
C PHE A 88 4.73 -15.14 3.81
N LEU A 89 3.51 -15.02 3.29
CA LEU A 89 2.40 -15.93 3.60
C LEU A 89 2.75 -17.38 3.28
N LYS A 90 3.30 -17.65 2.08
CA LYS A 90 3.76 -18.99 1.68
C LYS A 90 4.85 -19.55 2.58
N SER A 91 5.76 -18.69 3.07
CA SER A 91 6.80 -19.11 4.02
C SER A 91 6.19 -19.49 5.37
N CYS A 92 5.14 -18.78 5.81
CA CYS A 92 4.47 -19.09 7.08
C CYS A 92 3.64 -20.37 6.99
N GLU A 93 2.94 -20.60 5.88
CA GLU A 93 2.20 -21.85 5.64
C GLU A 93 3.10 -23.09 5.64
N GLY A 94 4.40 -22.93 5.33
CA GLY A 94 5.39 -24.00 5.33
C GLY A 94 6.14 -24.21 6.65
N SER A 95 6.00 -23.31 7.62
CA SER A 95 6.66 -23.39 8.94
C SER A 95 5.64 -23.52 10.05
N SER A 96 5.72 -24.60 10.84
CA SER A 96 4.93 -24.80 12.07
C SER A 96 5.15 -23.74 13.16
N ASP A 97 5.99 -22.73 12.92
CA ASP A 97 6.28 -21.61 13.84
C ASP A 97 5.21 -20.51 13.82
N CYS A 98 4.14 -20.74 13.05
CA CYS A 98 3.03 -19.82 12.85
C CYS A 98 1.81 -20.15 13.73
N ASP A 99 1.94 -21.12 14.66
CA ASP A 99 0.92 -21.44 15.67
C ASP A 99 0.90 -20.41 16.82
N ASN A 100 -0.32 -20.05 17.20
CA ASN A 100 -0.75 -18.98 18.11
C ASN A 100 -0.08 -19.03 19.51
N PRO A 101 0.27 -17.88 20.16
CA PRO A 101 0.78 -17.87 21.53
C PRO A 101 -0.28 -18.07 22.63
N GLU A 102 -1.48 -18.55 22.32
CA GLU A 102 -2.55 -18.77 23.31
C GLU A 102 -3.02 -20.22 23.34
N ASP A 103 -2.21 -21.10 23.94
CA ASP A 103 -2.75 -22.23 24.70
C ASP A 103 -1.83 -22.62 25.88
N HIS A 104 -1.58 -21.65 26.76
CA HIS A 104 -1.19 -21.95 28.14
C HIS A 104 -2.42 -21.86 29.03
N SER A 105 -3.39 -22.75 28.85
CA SER A 105 -4.44 -22.97 29.84
C SER A 105 -4.98 -24.40 29.76
N ASN A 106 -4.29 -25.30 30.46
CA ASN A 106 -4.84 -26.21 31.47
C ASN A 106 -4.06 -27.53 31.50
N SER A 107 -3.09 -27.60 32.40
CA SER A 107 -2.62 -28.88 32.93
C SER A 107 -2.17 -28.72 34.37
N GLU A 108 -3.08 -28.30 35.25
CA GLU A 108 -2.97 -28.56 36.69
C GLU A 108 -4.35 -28.91 37.23
N LEU A 109 -4.67 -30.21 37.28
CA LEU A 109 -5.12 -31.00 38.45
C LEU A 109 -5.68 -32.36 38.02
#